data_AF-A0A947Z920-F1
#
_entry.id   AF-A0A947Z920-F1
#
_cell.length_a   1.000
_cell.length_b   1.000
_cell.length_c   1.000
_cell.angle_alpha   90.00
_cell.angle_beta   90.00
_cell.angle_gamma   90.00
#
_symmetry.space_group_name_H-M   'P 1'
#
loop_
_entity.id
_entity.type
_entity.pdbx_description
1 polymer ?
#
loop_
_entity_poly.entity_id
_entity_poly.type
_entity_poly.pdbx_seq_one_letter_code
_entity_poly.pdbx_strand_id
1 'polypeptide(L)' 'MKKEFKSLIDFLKYFRNEDICTQYLEKTRFRNGEFCPHCGTHGKIYRLQNHNYKCSSCHKVFTM' A
#
# COMPACT_ATOMS: atom_id res chain seq x y z
N MET A 1 11.49 0.91 -9.25
CA MET A 1 11.40 2.09 -10.14
C MET A 1 10.90 3.27 -9.32
N LYS A 2 11.63 4.39 -9.28
CA LYS A 2 11.12 5.66 -8.74
C LYS A 2 10.31 6.33 -9.86
N LYS A 3 9.06 6.71 -9.60
CA LYS A 3 8.28 7.52 -10.54
C LYS A 3 8.71 8.97 -10.39
N GLU A 4 9.21 9.57 -11.46
CA GLU A 4 9.53 11.00 -11.51
C GLU A 4 8.38 11.74 -12.19
N PHE A 5 7.80 12.71 -11.47
CA PHE A 5 6.76 13.59 -11.98
C PHE A 5 7.42 14.90 -12.43
N LYS A 6 7.13 15.34 -13.66
CA LYS A 6 7.75 16.53 -14.26
C LYS A 6 7.12 17.84 -13.81
N SER A 7 5.91 17.79 -13.24
CA SER A 7 5.18 18.94 -12.71
C SER A 7 4.20 18.52 -11.60
N LEU A 8 3.76 19.50 -10.80
CA LEU A 8 2.70 19.29 -9.80
C LEU A 8 1.37 18.85 -10.44
N ILE A 9 1.07 19.35 -11.64
CA ILE A 9 -0.14 18.96 -12.39
C ILE A 9 -0.08 17.47 -12.73
N ASP A 10 1.07 16.96 -13.14
CA ASP A 10 1.23 15.53 -13.46
C ASP A 10 1.09 14.64 -12.22
N PHE A 11 1.57 15.12 -11.07
CA PHE A 11 1.38 14.46 -9.78
C PHE A 11 -0.12 14.36 -9.44
N LEU A 12 -0.86 15.47 -9.49
CA LEU A 12 -2.29 15.49 -9.19
C LEU A 12 -3.12 14.67 -10.17
N LYS A 13 -2.74 14.66 -11.46
CA LYS A 13 -3.38 13.80 -12.48
C LYS A 13 -3.19 12.32 -12.18
N TYR A 14 -2.02 11.95 -11.65
CA TYR A 14 -1.75 10.57 -11.28
C TYR A 14 -2.48 10.17 -10.01
N PHE A 15 -2.36 10.95 -8.93
CA PHE A 15 -3.03 10.73 -7.64
C PHE A 15 -4.45 11.32 -7.65
N ARG A 16 -5.24 10.94 -8.65
CA ARG A 16 -6.58 11.50 -8.90
C ARG A 16 -7.68 10.96 -7.98
N ASN A 17 -7.45 9.83 -7.33
CA ASN A 17 -8.41 9.19 -6.43
C ASN A 17 -7.69 8.33 -5.39
N GLU A 18 -8.45 7.93 -4.37
CA GLU A 18 -7.95 7.18 -3.22
C GLU A 18 -7.45 5.77 -3.63
N ASP A 19 -8.12 5.12 -4.59
CA ASP A 19 -7.70 3.81 -5.10
C ASP A 19 -6.27 3.81 -5.65
N ILE A 20 -5.92 4.82 -6.47
CA ILE A 20 -4.58 4.94 -7.05
C ILE A 20 -3.55 5.24 -5.96
N CYS A 21 -3.91 6.07 -4.97
CA CYS A 21 -3.05 6.35 -3.81
C CYS A 21 -2.74 5.07 -3.03
N THR A 22 -3.77 4.30 -2.66
CA THR A 22 -3.61 3.06 -1.91
C THR A 22 -2.78 2.05 -2.68
N GLN A 23 -3.05 1.85 -3.98
CA GLN A 23 -2.27 0.93 -4.81
C GLN A 23 -0.81 1.35 -4.94
N TYR A 24 -0.55 2.66 -5.02
CA TYR A 24 0.82 3.19 -5.06
C TYR A 24 1.55 2.94 -3.74
N LEU A 25 0.89 3.17 -2.60
CA LEU A 25 1.44 2.90 -1.28
C LEU A 25 1.70 1.41 -1.07
N GLU A 26 0.76 0.55 -1.46
CA GLU A 26 0.91 -0.92 -1.37
C GLU A 26 2.13 -1.41 -2.15
N LYS A 27 2.27 -0.98 -3.42
CA LYS A 27 3.43 -1.32 -4.25
C LYS A 27 4.74 -0.80 -3.67
N THR A 28 4.71 0.36 -3.02
CA THR A 28 5.90 0.97 -2.41
C THR A 28 6.30 0.22 -1.14
N ARG A 29 5.32 -0.06 -0.27
CA ARG A 29 5.51 -0.71 1.02
C ARG A 29 5.94 -2.16 0.88
N PHE A 30 5.27 -2.91 0.00
CA PHE A 30 5.55 -4.34 -0.22
C PHE A 30 6.53 -4.59 -1.36
N ARG A 31 7.26 -3.57 -1.81
CA ARG A 31 8.27 -3.69 -2.88
C ARG A 31 9.30 -4.79 -2.61
N ASN A 32 9.64 -5.00 -1.34
CA ASN A 32 10.64 -5.96 -0.90
C ASN A 32 10.02 -7.17 -0.19
N GLY A 33 8.72 -7.41 -0.40
CA GLY A 33 7.96 -8.48 0.25
C GLY A 33 6.85 -7.95 1.16
N GLU A 34 5.77 -8.73 1.26
CA GLU A 34 4.66 -8.42 2.16
C GLU A 34 5.08 -8.61 3.62
N PHE A 35 4.82 -7.61 4.46
CA PHE A 35 5.10 -7.66 5.89
C PHE A 35 4.01 -6.94 6.69
N CYS A 36 3.79 -7.37 7.92
CA CYS A 36 2.84 -6.70 8.80
C CYS A 36 3.49 -5.50 9.53
N PRO A 37 2.91 -4.29 9.47
CA PRO A 37 3.36 -3.15 10.28
C PRO A 37 3.39 -3.41 11.78
N HIS A 38 2.44 -4.21 12.26
CA HIS A 38 2.21 -4.37 13.69
C HIS A 38 3.14 -5.40 14.34
N CYS A 39 3.41 -6.51 13.64
CA CYS A 39 4.21 -7.60 14.19
C CYS A 39 5.52 -7.85 13.45
N GLY A 40 5.80 -7.12 12.36
CA GLY A 40 7.02 -7.27 11.56
C GLY A 40 7.13 -8.58 10.80
N THR A 41 6.17 -9.51 10.96
CA THR A 41 6.22 -10.82 10.31
C THR A 41 6.02 -10.67 8.81
N HIS A 42 6.93 -11.29 8.06
CA HIS A 42 6.77 -11.53 6.63
C HIS A 42 5.82 -12.70 6.44
N GLY A 43 4.75 -12.49 5.68
CA GLY A 43 3.70 -13.49 5.54
C GLY A 43 2.53 -12.96 4.73
N LYS A 44 1.49 -13.79 4.64
CA LYS A 44 0.32 -13.50 3.82
C LYS A 44 -0.45 -12.30 4.40
N ILE A 45 -0.60 -11.25 3.60
CA ILE A 45 -1.49 -10.13 3.91
C ILE A 45 -2.78 -10.29 3.10
N TYR A 46 -3.91 -10.44 3.79
CA TYR A 46 -5.23 -10.47 3.18
C TYR A 46 -5.69 -9.06 2.85
N ARG A 47 -6.12 -8.84 1.62
CA ARG A 47 -6.74 -7.59 1.17
C ARG A 47 -8.23 -7.66 1.44
N LEU A 48 -8.75 -6.71 2.21
CA LEU A 48 -10.16 -6.56 2.56
C LEU A 48 -10.76 -5.41 1.75
N GLN A 49 -12.08 -5.22 1.90
CA GLN A 49 -12.77 -4.07 1.32
C GLN A 49 -12.31 -2.76 1.97
N ASN A 50 -12.53 -1.64 1.25
CA ASN A 50 -12.23 -0.28 1.73
C ASN A 50 -10.76 -0.09 2.14
N HIS A 51 -9.82 -0.61 1.34
CA HIS A 51 -8.37 -0.42 1.56
C HIS A 51 -7.85 -0.92 2.91
N ASN A 52 -8.54 -1.90 3.50
CA ASN A 52 -8.09 -2.58 4.71
C ASN A 52 -7.27 -3.83 4.37
N TYR A 53 -6.31 -4.14 5.23
CA TYR A 53 -5.38 -5.25 5.08
C TYR A 53 -5.30 -6.01 6.40
N LYS A 54 -5.31 -7.34 6.36
CA LYS A 54 -5.24 -8.19 7.55
C LYS A 54 -4.03 -9.09 7.52
N CYS A 55 -3.26 -9.10 8.60
CA CYS A 55 -2.12 -10.00 8.74
C CYS A 55 -2.59 -11.42 9.06
N SER A 56 -2.05 -12.43 8.37
CA SER A 56 -2.31 -13.84 8.71
C SER A 56 -1.71 -14.28 10.05
N SER A 57 -0.68 -13.61 10.54
CA SER A 57 0.04 -14.00 11.78
C SER A 57 -0.56 -13.37 13.03
N CYS A 58 -0.73 -12.06 13.07
CA CYS A 58 -1.27 -11.36 14.25
C CYS A 58 -2.75 -11.02 14.16
N HIS A 59 -3.40 -11.30 13.01
CA HIS A 59 -4.82 -11.07 12.75
C HIS A 59 -5.29 -9.61 12.85
N LYS A 60 -4.37 -8.66 13.09
CA LYS A 60 -4.65 -7.23 13.12
C LYS A 60 -4.93 -6.70 11.72
N VAL A 61 -5.86 -5.74 11.67
CA VAL A 61 -6.23 -5.01 10.46
C VAL A 61 -5.51 -3.67 10.44
N PHE A 62 -5.02 -3.28 9.26
CA PHE A 62 -4.32 -2.02 9.03
C PHE A 62 -4.64 -1.47 7.63
N THR A 63 -4.39 -0.19 7.42
CA THR A 63 -4.45 0.48 6.11
C THR A 63 -3.04 0.67 5.56
N MET A 64 -2.93 1.02 4.28
CA MET A 64 -1.62 1.33 3.69
C MET A 64 -0.97 2.58 4.25
#